data_AF-A0A1Y0KLY8-F1
#
_entry.id   AF-A0A1Y0KLY8-F1
#
_cell.length_a   1.000
_cell.length_b   1.000
_cell.length_c   1.000
_cell.angle_alpha   90.00
_cell.angle_beta   90.00
_cell.angle_gamma   90.00
#
_symmetry.space_group_name_H-M   'P 1'
#
loop_
_entity.id
_entity.type
_entity.pdbx_description
1 polymer ?
#
loop_
_entity_poly.entity_id
_entity_poly.type
_entity_poly.pdbx_seq_one_letter_code
_entity_poly.pdbx_strand_id
1 'polypeptide(L)'
;MSTKAKFELHALNLGKLVGNLLTIEMAARMFLAKHDEDFQSKIATQLPRVSEGDLVESDAFTNADDLRQTLQKYNKRAPNALAVPIDEIVSLRDALAHGRTFGFGEIQHLRLLKFSRKAAEGKHRVELAQDMSETWFVHNIRVLESALQSLTQALDYEQREFD
;
A
#
# COMPACT_ATOMS: atom_id res chain seq x y z
N MET A 1 -19.04 21.51 -11.38
CA MET A 1 -18.26 20.42 -12.03
C MET A 1 -19.24 19.41 -12.62
N SER A 2 -19.05 18.98 -13.88
CA SER A 2 -19.94 18.00 -14.54
C SER A 2 -19.86 16.61 -13.88
N THR A 3 -20.86 15.76 -14.10
CA THR A 3 -20.85 14.37 -13.59
C THR A 3 -19.62 13.60 -14.08
N LYS A 4 -19.27 13.73 -15.37
CA LYS A 4 -18.05 13.14 -15.94
C LYS A 4 -16.79 13.57 -15.18
N ALA A 5 -16.61 14.88 -14.98
CA ALA A 5 -15.44 15.40 -14.27
C ALA A 5 -15.38 14.94 -12.80
N LYS A 6 -16.53 14.70 -12.14
CA LYS A 6 -16.57 14.10 -10.79
C LYS A 6 -16.08 12.66 -10.79
N PHE A 7 -16.48 11.86 -11.78
CA PHE A 7 -15.99 10.49 -11.93
C PHE A 7 -14.49 10.43 -12.25
N GLU A 8 -14.00 11.30 -13.14
CA GLU A 8 -12.57 11.38 -13.48
C GLU A 8 -11.72 11.78 -12.27
N LEU A 9 -12.16 12.78 -11.50
CA LEU A 9 -11.48 13.16 -10.25
C LEU A 9 -11.49 12.02 -9.22
N HIS A 10 -12.61 11.32 -9.11
CA HIS A 10 -12.71 10.16 -8.22
C HIS A 10 -11.73 9.05 -8.63
N ALA A 11 -11.69 8.71 -9.92
CA ALA A 11 -10.77 7.71 -10.45
C ALA A 11 -9.30 8.11 -10.22
N LEU A 12 -8.96 9.39 -10.43
CA LEU A 12 -7.64 9.92 -10.15
C LEU A 12 -7.27 9.76 -8.67
N ASN A 13 -8.15 10.15 -7.75
CA ASN A 13 -7.87 10.05 -6.31
C ASN A 13 -7.77 8.59 -5.84
N LEU A 14 -8.59 7.69 -6.38
CA LEU A 14 -8.46 6.26 -6.12
C LEU A 14 -7.13 5.72 -6.66
N GLY A 15 -6.73 6.14 -7.87
CA GLY A 15 -5.43 5.80 -8.45
C GLY A 15 -4.26 6.24 -7.57
N LYS A 16 -4.33 7.45 -6.97
CA LYS A 16 -3.34 7.92 -5.99
C LYS A 16 -3.25 7.01 -4.77
N LEU A 17 -4.38 6.58 -4.20
CA LEU A 17 -4.37 5.66 -3.06
C LEU A 17 -3.72 4.32 -3.41
N VAL A 18 -4.15 3.69 -4.51
CA VAL A 18 -3.62 2.39 -4.94
C VAL A 18 -2.13 2.50 -5.29
N GLY A 19 -1.74 3.53 -6.04
CA GLY A 19 -0.35 3.78 -6.42
C GLY A 19 0.55 4.03 -5.20
N ASN A 20 0.09 4.82 -4.24
CA ASN A 20 0.85 5.07 -3.01
C ASN A 20 0.99 3.78 -2.17
N LEU A 21 -0.07 2.98 -2.03
CA LEU A 21 0.00 1.70 -1.30
C LEU A 21 0.99 0.72 -1.93
N LEU A 22 0.99 0.59 -3.26
CA LEU A 22 1.95 -0.25 -3.98
C LEU A 22 3.39 0.25 -3.77
N THR A 23 3.59 1.57 -3.86
CA THR A 23 4.89 2.20 -3.67
C THR A 23 5.40 2.03 -2.25
N ILE A 24 4.53 2.16 -1.24
CA ILE A 24 4.87 1.94 0.18
C ILE A 24 5.39 0.52 0.40
N GLU A 25 4.69 -0.48 -0.13
CA GLU A 25 5.11 -1.89 0.01
C GLU A 25 6.49 -2.10 -0.61
N MET A 26 6.70 -1.60 -1.83
CA MET A 26 7.97 -1.77 -2.53
C MET A 26 9.11 -1.02 -1.84
N ALA A 27 8.88 0.22 -1.39
CA ALA A 27 9.90 1.01 -0.69
C ALA A 27 10.32 0.34 0.64
N ALA A 28 9.37 -0.23 1.37
CA ALA A 28 9.67 -0.99 2.59
C ALA A 28 10.49 -2.26 2.27
N ARG A 29 10.14 -2.99 1.21
CA ARG A 29 10.93 -4.15 0.74
C ARG A 29 12.35 -3.76 0.32
N MET A 30 12.49 -2.65 -0.42
CA MET A 30 13.80 -2.11 -0.80
C MET A 30 14.65 -1.77 0.42
N PHE A 31 14.07 -1.12 1.42
CA PHE A 31 14.75 -0.80 2.66
C PHE A 31 15.23 -2.07 3.38
N LEU A 32 14.33 -3.05 3.53
CA LEU A 32 14.66 -4.33 4.18
C LEU A 32 15.75 -5.09 3.44
N ALA A 33 15.73 -5.05 2.12
CA ALA A 33 16.73 -5.68 1.28
C ALA A 33 18.09 -5.02 1.47
N LYS A 34 18.19 -3.68 1.43
CA LYS A 34 19.45 -2.95 1.63
C LYS A 34 20.12 -3.25 2.98
N HIS A 35 19.31 -3.53 3.99
CA HIS A 35 19.77 -3.89 5.33
C HIS A 35 20.05 -5.40 5.51
N ASP A 36 20.04 -6.18 4.43
CA ASP A 36 20.49 -7.56 4.45
C ASP A 36 21.99 -7.62 4.10
N GLU A 37 22.79 -8.39 4.84
CA GLU A 37 24.27 -8.40 4.74
C GLU A 37 24.77 -8.75 3.32
N ASP A 38 23.97 -9.53 2.58
CA ASP A 38 24.27 -10.00 1.22
C ASP A 38 23.55 -9.22 0.11
N PHE A 39 22.96 -8.05 0.40
CA PHE A 39 22.08 -7.32 -0.54
C PHE A 39 22.67 -7.18 -1.95
N GLN A 40 23.91 -6.70 -2.05
CA GLN A 40 24.57 -6.42 -3.34
C GLN A 40 24.89 -7.69 -4.14
N SER A 41 25.18 -8.82 -3.47
CA SER A 41 25.53 -10.06 -4.16
C SER A 41 24.29 -10.78 -4.74
N LYS A 42 23.13 -10.65 -4.09
CA LYS A 42 21.88 -11.33 -4.47
C LYS A 42 21.04 -10.55 -5.49
N ILE A 43 20.90 -9.23 -5.32
CA ILE A 43 19.91 -8.41 -6.05
C ILE A 43 20.42 -7.99 -7.43
N ALA A 44 21.67 -7.56 -7.52
CA ALA A 44 22.23 -6.96 -8.73
C ALA A 44 22.29 -7.93 -9.93
N THR A 45 22.14 -9.24 -9.67
CA THR A 45 22.39 -10.28 -10.66
C THR A 45 21.13 -10.97 -11.19
N GLN A 46 20.01 -10.97 -10.44
CA GLN A 46 18.89 -11.87 -10.76
C GLN A 46 17.60 -11.17 -11.22
N LEU A 47 17.03 -10.25 -10.42
CA LEU A 47 15.64 -9.78 -10.63
C LEU A 47 15.33 -9.17 -12.01
N PRO A 48 16.19 -8.34 -12.64
CA PRO A 48 15.88 -7.79 -13.98
C PRO A 48 15.92 -8.81 -15.11
N ARG A 49 16.37 -10.04 -14.85
CA ARG A 49 16.63 -11.08 -15.86
C ARG A 49 15.74 -12.31 -15.71
N VAL A 50 14.90 -12.36 -14.68
CA VAL A 50 14.02 -13.51 -14.42
C VAL A 50 12.92 -13.61 -15.46
N SER A 51 12.55 -14.84 -15.79
CA SER A 51 11.43 -15.20 -16.66
C SER A 51 10.39 -16.02 -15.90
N GLU A 52 9.20 -16.15 -16.47
CA GLU A 52 8.16 -17.04 -15.91
C GLU A 52 8.69 -18.48 -15.83
N GLY A 53 8.59 -19.09 -14.64
CA GLY A 53 9.05 -20.46 -14.36
C GLY A 53 10.44 -20.55 -13.72
N ASP A 54 11.20 -19.46 -13.67
CA ASP A 54 12.51 -19.44 -13.00
C ASP A 54 12.36 -19.58 -11.48
N LEU A 55 13.35 -20.25 -10.87
CA LEU A 55 13.53 -20.27 -9.43
C LEU A 55 14.42 -19.10 -9.00
N VAL A 56 14.00 -18.39 -7.97
CA VAL A 56 14.70 -17.24 -7.39
C VAL A 56 14.95 -17.47 -5.91
N GLU A 57 16.00 -16.86 -5.38
CA GLU A 57 16.26 -16.89 -3.93
C GLU A 57 15.13 -16.20 -3.16
N SER A 58 14.87 -16.68 -1.95
CA SER A 58 13.89 -16.08 -1.05
C SER A 58 14.51 -14.90 -0.30
N ASP A 59 14.09 -13.68 -0.64
CA ASP A 59 14.58 -12.43 -0.04
C ASP A 59 13.44 -11.44 0.25
N ALA A 60 13.75 -10.18 0.56
CA ALA A 60 12.75 -9.16 0.86
C ALA A 60 11.81 -8.84 -0.33
N PHE A 61 12.20 -9.11 -1.58
CA PHE A 61 11.38 -8.90 -2.78
C PHE A 61 10.53 -10.12 -3.14
N THR A 62 11.02 -11.33 -2.86
CA THR A 62 10.38 -12.58 -3.33
C THR A 62 9.63 -13.34 -2.24
N ASN A 63 9.87 -13.04 -0.96
CA ASN A 63 9.19 -13.72 0.14
C ASN A 63 7.67 -13.48 0.15
N ALA A 64 6.95 -14.36 0.83
CA ALA A 64 5.49 -14.33 0.94
C ALA A 64 4.97 -13.40 2.05
N ASP A 65 5.79 -12.48 2.59
CA ASP A 65 5.31 -11.54 3.60
C ASP A 65 4.16 -10.70 3.02
N ASP A 66 3.10 -10.52 3.79
CA ASP A 66 2.07 -9.53 3.46
C ASP A 66 2.53 -8.10 3.79
N LEU A 67 1.70 -7.11 3.45
CA LEU A 67 2.02 -5.70 3.72
C LEU A 67 2.24 -5.44 5.23
N ARG A 68 1.44 -6.06 6.10
CA ARG A 68 1.57 -5.86 7.55
C ARG A 68 2.91 -6.38 8.04
N GLN A 69 3.27 -7.60 7.66
CA GLN A 69 4.53 -8.22 8.02
C GLN A 69 5.73 -7.42 7.49
N THR A 70 5.64 -6.96 6.24
CA THR A 70 6.65 -6.10 5.61
C THR A 70 6.85 -4.80 6.41
N LEU A 71 5.77 -4.08 6.73
CA LEU A 71 5.85 -2.82 7.47
C LEU A 71 6.28 -3.03 8.93
N GLN A 72 5.93 -4.16 9.56
CA GLN A 72 6.41 -4.51 10.90
C GLN A 72 7.92 -4.73 10.90
N LYS A 73 8.44 -5.47 9.91
CA LYS A 73 9.89 -5.67 9.74
C LYS A 73 10.60 -4.33 9.50
N TYR A 74 10.01 -3.45 8.67
CA TYR A 74 10.51 -2.10 8.42
C TYR A 74 10.56 -1.28 9.73
N ASN A 75 9.44 -1.11 10.42
CA ASN A 75 9.37 -0.30 11.65
C ASN A 75 10.29 -0.82 12.77
N LYS A 76 10.61 -2.13 12.78
CA LYS A 76 11.55 -2.70 13.75
C LYS A 76 13.01 -2.27 13.49
N ARG A 77 13.37 -2.00 12.24
CA ARG A 77 14.74 -1.67 11.80
C ARG A 77 14.95 -0.17 11.60
N ALA A 78 13.92 0.54 11.14
CA ALA A 78 13.98 1.98 10.90
C ALA A 78 14.08 2.77 12.22
N PRO A 79 14.68 3.97 12.22
CA PRO A 79 14.60 4.89 13.34
C PRO A 79 13.14 5.14 13.74
N ASN A 80 12.85 5.22 15.04
CA ASN A 80 11.47 5.41 15.55
C ASN A 80 10.77 6.65 14.95
N ALA A 81 11.53 7.71 14.62
CA ALA A 81 11.00 8.92 13.99
C ALA A 81 10.49 8.71 12.55
N LEU A 82 10.85 7.58 11.91
CA LEU A 82 10.46 7.20 10.56
C LEU A 82 9.49 6.02 10.55
N ALA A 83 8.99 5.58 11.71
CA ALA A 83 8.00 4.51 11.77
C ALA A 83 6.69 4.93 11.07
N VAL A 84 6.11 4.00 10.31
CA VAL A 84 4.86 4.24 9.56
C VAL A 84 3.62 3.68 10.29
N PRO A 85 2.43 4.28 10.08
CA PRO A 85 1.18 3.84 10.69
C PRO A 85 0.63 2.55 10.04
N ILE A 86 1.01 1.39 10.57
CA ILE A 86 0.74 0.09 9.95
C ILE A 86 -0.77 -0.19 9.82
N ASP A 87 -1.55 0.05 10.87
CA ASP A 87 -2.95 -0.35 10.91
C ASP A 87 -3.81 0.46 9.92
N GLU A 88 -3.55 1.76 9.80
CA GLU A 88 -4.21 2.65 8.85
C GLU A 88 -3.90 2.23 7.40
N ILE A 89 -2.63 1.97 7.08
CA ILE A 89 -2.19 1.58 5.74
C ILE A 89 -2.78 0.22 5.37
N VAL A 90 -2.67 -0.77 6.26
CA VAL A 90 -3.14 -2.14 6.01
C VAL A 90 -4.66 -2.19 5.91
N SER A 91 -5.39 -1.50 6.77
CA SER A 91 -6.85 -1.46 6.73
C SER A 91 -7.35 -0.81 5.45
N LEU A 92 -6.69 0.25 4.98
CA LEU A 92 -7.03 0.88 3.70
C LEU A 92 -6.76 -0.06 2.51
N ARG A 93 -5.61 -0.75 2.49
CA ARG A 93 -5.27 -1.73 1.45
C ARG A 93 -6.30 -2.86 1.39
N ASP A 94 -6.63 -3.44 2.54
CA ASP A 94 -7.61 -4.52 2.65
C ASP A 94 -9.01 -4.05 2.20
N ALA A 95 -9.44 -2.86 2.62
CA ALA A 95 -10.69 -2.26 2.18
C ALA A 95 -10.76 -2.06 0.66
N LEU A 96 -9.68 -1.59 0.03
CA LEU A 96 -9.63 -1.37 -1.42
C LEU A 96 -9.50 -2.67 -2.22
N ALA A 97 -8.74 -3.66 -1.72
CA ALA A 97 -8.50 -4.92 -2.41
C ALA A 97 -9.72 -5.86 -2.38
N HIS A 98 -10.53 -5.80 -1.32
CA HIS A 98 -11.66 -6.71 -1.10
C HIS A 98 -13.01 -6.02 -1.04
N GLY A 99 -13.03 -4.69 -1.02
CA GLY A 99 -14.25 -3.89 -1.09
C GLY A 99 -14.78 -3.73 -2.50
N ARG A 100 -15.94 -3.06 -2.60
CA ARG A 100 -16.61 -2.72 -3.85
C ARG A 100 -17.02 -1.26 -3.79
N THR A 101 -16.75 -0.53 -4.85
CA THR A 101 -17.14 0.88 -4.99
C THR A 101 -18.47 0.97 -5.73
N PHE A 102 -19.45 1.67 -5.14
CA PHE A 102 -20.76 1.87 -5.75
C PHE A 102 -21.10 3.35 -5.91
N GLY A 103 -21.81 3.66 -6.99
CA GLY A 103 -22.55 4.91 -7.17
C GLY A 103 -23.97 4.57 -7.62
N PHE A 104 -24.98 5.11 -6.94
CA PHE A 104 -26.40 4.89 -7.24
C PHE A 104 -27.11 6.24 -7.32
N GLY A 105 -27.98 6.48 -8.31
CA GLY A 105 -28.80 7.71 -8.37
C GLY A 105 -27.99 9.02 -8.37
N GLU A 106 -28.56 10.08 -7.75
CA GLU A 106 -27.93 11.41 -7.61
C GLU A 106 -26.84 11.48 -6.52
N ILE A 107 -26.09 10.40 -6.31
CA ILE A 107 -25.10 10.37 -5.24
C ILE A 107 -23.92 11.32 -5.53
N GLN A 108 -23.56 12.11 -4.52
CA GLN A 108 -22.47 13.09 -4.61
C GLN A 108 -21.07 12.45 -4.63
N HIS A 109 -20.89 11.25 -4.05
CA HIS A 109 -19.60 10.56 -3.90
C HIS A 109 -19.75 9.03 -3.99
N LEU A 110 -18.79 8.29 -4.57
CA LEU A 110 -18.85 6.83 -4.53
C LEU A 110 -18.67 6.30 -3.11
N ARG A 111 -19.23 5.12 -2.85
CA ARG A 111 -19.20 4.46 -1.55
C ARG A 111 -18.41 3.16 -1.63
N LEU A 112 -17.43 3.01 -0.74
CA LEU A 112 -16.66 1.78 -0.55
C LEU A 112 -17.35 0.89 0.47
N LEU A 113 -17.79 -0.29 0.03
CA LEU A 113 -18.40 -1.29 0.89
C LEU A 113 -17.53 -2.55 0.94
N LYS A 114 -17.27 -3.07 2.14
CA LYS A 114 -16.66 -4.41 2.34
C LYS A 114 -17.68 -5.33 2.99
N PHE A 115 -17.69 -6.58 2.56
CA PHE A 115 -18.63 -7.59 3.04
C PHE A 115 -17.89 -8.79 3.63
N SER A 116 -18.50 -9.46 4.60
CA SER A 116 -17.96 -10.68 5.18
C SER A 116 -17.79 -11.76 4.13
N ARG A 117 -16.66 -12.47 4.20
CA ARG A 117 -16.34 -13.57 3.27
C ARG A 117 -17.39 -14.68 3.31
N LYS A 118 -17.89 -15.02 4.50
CA LYS A 118 -18.94 -16.01 4.71
C LYS A 118 -20.29 -15.32 4.84
N ALA A 119 -21.30 -15.92 4.22
CA ALA A 119 -22.70 -15.55 4.42
C ALA A 119 -23.27 -16.28 5.65
N ALA A 120 -24.17 -15.61 6.36
CA ALA A 120 -25.05 -16.22 7.36
C ALA A 120 -26.47 -16.16 6.79
N GLU A 121 -27.12 -17.33 6.65
CA GLU A 121 -28.49 -17.43 6.11
C GLU A 121 -28.64 -16.76 4.73
N GLY A 122 -27.66 -16.92 3.84
CA GLY A 122 -27.65 -16.32 2.51
C GLY A 122 -27.40 -14.80 2.48
N LYS A 123 -27.09 -14.18 3.63
CA LYS A 123 -26.80 -12.74 3.74
C LYS A 123 -25.35 -12.51 4.14
N HIS A 124 -24.73 -11.47 3.57
CA HIS A 124 -23.40 -11.03 3.98
C HIS A 124 -23.50 -9.88 4.99
N ARG A 125 -22.62 -9.89 5.99
CA ARG A 125 -22.46 -8.75 6.90
C ARG A 125 -21.69 -7.66 6.16
N VAL A 126 -22.11 -6.41 6.32
CA VAL A 126 -21.31 -5.25 5.90
C VAL A 126 -20.24 -5.02 6.96
N GLU A 127 -18.97 -5.19 6.58
CA GLU A 127 -17.79 -5.00 7.45
C GLU A 127 -17.24 -3.58 7.36
N LEU A 128 -17.44 -2.91 6.22
CA LEU A 128 -17.08 -1.50 6.00
C LEU A 128 -18.15 -0.83 5.16
N ALA A 129 -18.50 0.40 5.50
CA ALA A 129 -19.32 1.26 4.66
C ALA A 129 -18.82 2.70 4.73
N GLN A 130 -18.03 3.12 3.75
CA GLN A 130 -17.33 4.39 3.75
C GLN A 130 -17.71 5.22 2.53
N ASP A 131 -18.17 6.45 2.76
CA ASP A 131 -18.35 7.42 1.69
C ASP A 131 -16.98 7.99 1.34
N MET A 132 -16.59 7.86 0.08
CA MET A 132 -15.30 8.33 -0.42
C MET A 132 -15.42 9.79 -0.84
N SER A 133 -15.73 10.65 0.14
CA SER A 133 -15.77 12.10 -0.02
C SER A 133 -14.38 12.65 -0.36
N GLU A 134 -14.34 13.89 -0.82
CA GLU A 134 -13.08 14.60 -1.03
C GLU A 134 -12.23 14.68 0.24
N THR A 135 -12.86 14.94 1.40
CA THR A 135 -12.18 14.97 2.70
C THR A 135 -11.60 13.61 3.08
N TRP A 136 -12.31 12.51 2.78
CA TRP A 136 -11.82 11.16 3.01
C TRP A 136 -10.60 10.86 2.13
N PHE A 137 -10.64 11.22 0.85
CA PHE A 137 -9.49 11.07 -0.04
C PHE A 137 -8.30 11.89 0.43
N VAL A 138 -8.48 13.17 0.73
CA VAL A 138 -7.40 14.06 1.18
C VAL A 138 -6.74 13.52 2.45
N HIS A 139 -7.53 13.02 3.39
CA HIS A 139 -7.00 12.42 4.61
C HIS A 139 -6.14 11.19 4.32
N ASN A 140 -6.68 10.20 3.59
CA ASN A 140 -5.97 8.96 3.32
C ASN A 140 -4.73 9.18 2.42
N ILE A 141 -4.84 10.05 1.41
CA ILE A 141 -3.70 10.41 0.56
C ILE A 141 -2.57 10.99 1.42
N ARG A 142 -2.88 11.92 2.35
CA ARG A 142 -1.86 12.50 3.24
C ARG A 142 -1.21 11.49 4.17
N VAL A 143 -1.99 10.53 4.71
CA VAL A 143 -1.43 9.44 5.53
C VAL A 143 -0.41 8.64 4.72
N LEU A 144 -0.75 8.27 3.48
CA LEU A 144 0.14 7.51 2.62
C LEU A 144 1.35 8.33 2.14
N GLU A 145 1.16 9.62 1.81
CA GLU A 145 2.25 10.53 1.43
C GLU A 145 3.25 10.71 2.58
N SER A 146 2.77 10.86 3.81
CA SER A 146 3.63 10.92 4.99
C SER A 146 4.42 9.63 5.19
N ALA A 147 3.79 8.47 5.01
CA ALA A 147 4.47 7.18 5.10
C ALA A 147 5.53 7.00 4.01
N LEU A 148 5.23 7.43 2.78
CA LEU A 148 6.18 7.45 1.67
C LEU A 148 7.37 8.36 1.99
N GLN A 149 7.14 9.53 2.55
CA GLN A 149 8.21 10.44 2.95
C GLN A 149 9.15 9.79 3.98
N SER A 150 8.60 9.13 5.01
CA SER A 150 9.40 8.40 6.01
C SER A 150 10.22 7.27 5.39
N LEU A 151 9.62 6.51 4.46
CA LEU A 151 10.30 5.42 3.74
C LEU A 151 11.42 5.93 2.84
N THR A 152 11.16 6.98 2.05
CA THR A 152 12.17 7.60 1.19
C THR A 152 13.31 8.18 2.02
N GLN A 153 13.00 8.88 3.12
CA GLN A 153 14.03 9.40 4.01
C GLN A 153 14.88 8.27 4.63
N ALA A 154 14.27 7.14 4.99
CA ALA A 154 14.99 5.98 5.51
C ALA A 154 15.91 5.36 4.44
N LEU A 155 15.48 5.34 3.17
CA LEU A 155 16.29 4.85 2.05
C LEU A 155 17.45 5.79 1.68
N ASP A 156 17.26 7.10 1.86
CA ASP A 156 18.25 8.15 1.56
C ASP A 156 19.25 8.36 2.71
N TYR A 157 18.84 8.17 3.97
CA TYR A 157 19.71 8.30 5.14
C TYR A 157 20.95 7.41 5.01
N GLU A 158 20.78 6.20 4.47
CA GLU A 158 21.89 5.28 4.22
C GLU A 158 22.88 5.77 3.18
N GLN A 159 22.48 6.56 2.18
CA GLN A 159 23.44 7.08 1.20
C GLN A 159 24.44 8.06 1.83
N ARG A 160 24.09 8.72 2.94
CA ARG A 160 24.93 9.76 3.55
C ARG A 160 25.91 9.27 4.61
N GLU A 161 25.72 8.08 5.18
CA GLU A 161 26.63 7.52 6.20
C GLU A 161 27.69 6.56 5.60
N PHE A 162 27.61 6.26 4.30
CA PHE A 162 28.56 5.39 3.59
C PHE A 162 29.28 6.08 2.41
N ASP A 163 29.07 7.38 2.21
CA ASP A 163 29.88 8.28 1.35
C ASP A 163 30.82 9.14 2.23
#